data_AF-A0A935MR16-F1
#
_entry.id   AF-A0A935MR16-F1
#
_cell.length_a   1.000
_cell.length_b   1.000
_cell.length_c   1.000
_cell.angle_alpha   90.00
_cell.angle_beta   90.00
_cell.angle_gamma   90.00
#
_symmetry.space_group_name_H-M   'P 1'
#
loop_
_entity.id
_entity.type
_entity.pdbx_description
1 polymer ?
#
loop_
_entity_poly.entity_id
_entity_poly.type
_entity_poly.pdbx_seq_one_letter_code
_entity_poly.pdbx_strand_id
1 'polypeptide(L)'
;MSLNKLIFVALCLIAFSPALIGQNRSNEPIPPMPKLLSQRQQMDVRESWLKKRLGTLLLPMMKRYGIEMWIVVNEEFHTDPVTPYIVPPIPIVGRRDFFIFIDQGERIERIAVVRYDEERLNNHYKVLMPPRDKIGEEIRKIVDARNPKTIALNFGGTRGQQSGLTFDAHKFLTDALGDENTRKFVPAADLLTEFLDTRIPEELEHYRNAVLATDVITRRAFSNEVIKPGITTVGDVRWWMMQQLNDIGVDTWFQADLRLQRKAIVTGTTGQFLSTGKESEVIQRGDLIHVDFGLNYMGLSTDWQKHAYILNIGERDAPAGLKTALNNTNRLQDFIFASARPGMTGTAVYEAAMAECKKQSINCSIYSHPLGPHGHGLGPSIDFRGNIGGGANKILLGSYMSIELNTTTEVPEWGGQKVTIMAEDDAVMTEAGYKFIGARQTEFYLVK
;
A
#
# COMPACT_ATOMS: atom_id res chain seq x y z
N MET A 1 -42.74 -24.46 -51.01
CA MET A 1 -42.16 -23.15 -50.61
C MET A 1 -42.01 -23.19 -49.09
N SER A 2 -40.92 -23.75 -48.57
CA SER A 2 -39.72 -23.03 -48.12
C SER A 2 -40.01 -22.00 -47.03
N LEU A 3 -39.65 -22.33 -45.78
CA LEU A 3 -38.66 -21.56 -45.03
C LEU A 3 -38.23 -22.31 -43.76
N ASN A 4 -36.98 -22.78 -43.77
CA ASN A 4 -36.23 -23.22 -42.60
C ASN A 4 -36.04 -22.04 -41.62
N LYS A 5 -36.34 -22.24 -40.34
CA LYS A 5 -35.78 -21.43 -39.24
C LYS A 5 -34.97 -22.35 -38.32
N LEU A 6 -33.69 -22.49 -38.62
CA LEU A 6 -32.68 -22.90 -37.64
C LEU A 6 -32.50 -21.73 -36.66
N ILE A 7 -32.84 -21.96 -35.39
CA ILE A 7 -32.40 -21.09 -34.29
C ILE A 7 -30.99 -21.55 -33.92
N PHE A 8 -30.00 -20.73 -34.28
CA PHE A 8 -28.62 -20.87 -33.81
C PHE A 8 -28.57 -20.52 -32.32
N VAL A 9 -28.40 -21.54 -31.46
CA VAL A 9 -27.97 -21.31 -30.08
C VAL A 9 -26.48 -21.04 -30.14
N ALA A 10 -26.10 -19.75 -30.10
CA ALA A 10 -24.72 -19.36 -29.90
C ALA A 10 -24.32 -19.69 -28.46
N LEU A 11 -23.70 -20.85 -28.24
CA LEU A 11 -22.93 -21.11 -27.04
C LEU A 11 -21.73 -20.15 -27.06
N CYS A 12 -21.84 -19.03 -26.34
CA CYS A 12 -20.68 -18.25 -25.91
C CYS A 12 -19.87 -19.10 -24.93
N LEU A 13 -18.99 -19.95 -25.45
CA LEU A 13 -17.84 -20.47 -24.72
C LEU A 13 -16.95 -19.26 -24.40
N ILE A 14 -17.13 -18.69 -23.21
CA ILE A 14 -16.14 -17.82 -22.58
C ILE A 14 -14.94 -18.71 -22.31
N ALA A 15 -14.04 -18.78 -23.28
CA ALA A 15 -12.71 -19.33 -23.08
C ALA A 15 -12.00 -18.39 -22.10
N PHE A 16 -12.02 -18.75 -20.81
CA PHE A 16 -11.01 -18.27 -19.87
C PHE A 16 -9.66 -18.67 -20.44
N SER A 17 -9.00 -17.76 -21.16
CA SER A 17 -7.57 -17.89 -21.36
C SER A 17 -6.95 -17.76 -19.98
N PRO A 18 -6.32 -18.82 -19.43
CA PRO A 18 -5.46 -18.60 -18.29
C PRO A 18 -4.35 -17.71 -18.83
N ALA A 19 -4.36 -16.43 -18.44
CA ALA A 19 -3.16 -15.64 -18.53
C ALA A 19 -2.08 -16.49 -17.85
N LEU A 20 -1.10 -16.97 -18.62
CA LEU A 20 0.11 -17.55 -18.05
C LEU A 20 0.82 -16.43 -17.29
N ILE A 21 0.37 -16.21 -16.06
CA ILE A 21 0.99 -15.34 -15.08
C ILE A 21 2.31 -16.03 -14.71
N GLY A 22 3.40 -15.25 -14.66
CA GLY A 22 4.67 -15.76 -14.11
C GLY A 22 4.43 -16.32 -12.71
N GLN A 23 4.71 -17.60 -12.53
CA GLN A 23 4.58 -18.29 -11.26
C GLN A 23 5.96 -18.29 -10.60
N ASN A 24 6.06 -17.79 -9.36
CA ASN A 24 7.30 -17.97 -8.60
C ASN A 24 7.37 -19.44 -8.15
N ARG A 25 8.17 -20.24 -8.84
CA ARG A 25 8.40 -21.65 -8.50
C ARG A 25 9.54 -21.78 -7.51
N SER A 26 9.40 -22.72 -6.57
CA SER A 26 10.37 -22.99 -5.51
C SER A 26 11.78 -23.33 -6.02
N ASN A 27 11.87 -23.92 -7.22
CA ASN A 27 13.13 -24.32 -7.86
C ASN A 27 13.71 -23.29 -8.82
N GLU A 28 13.05 -22.14 -9.01
CA GLU A 28 13.61 -21.09 -9.86
C GLU A 28 14.75 -20.38 -9.14
N PRO A 29 15.84 -20.03 -9.86
CA PRO A 29 16.90 -19.24 -9.28
C PRO A 29 16.31 -17.90 -8.80
N ILE A 30 16.82 -17.42 -7.66
CA ILE A 30 16.47 -16.09 -7.17
C ILE A 30 16.93 -15.08 -8.23
N PRO A 31 16.05 -14.21 -8.75
CA PRO A 31 16.45 -13.23 -9.74
C PRO A 31 17.50 -12.27 -9.14
N PRO A 32 18.33 -11.63 -9.99
CA PRO A 32 19.23 -10.61 -9.50
C PRO A 32 18.45 -9.43 -8.91
N MET A 33 19.02 -8.80 -7.88
CA MET A 33 18.48 -7.56 -7.31
C MET A 33 18.29 -6.52 -8.43
N PRO A 34 17.10 -5.89 -8.56
CA PRO A 34 16.89 -4.84 -9.53
C PRO A 34 17.82 -3.66 -9.25
N LYS A 35 18.24 -2.96 -10.30
CA LYS A 35 19.02 -1.74 -10.15
C LYS A 35 18.11 -0.62 -9.64
N LEU A 36 18.17 -0.36 -8.34
CA LEU A 36 17.50 0.78 -7.72
C LEU A 36 18.23 2.08 -8.06
N LEU A 37 17.46 3.17 -8.10
CA LEU A 37 17.98 4.50 -8.36
C LEU A 37 18.70 5.05 -7.12
N SER A 38 19.81 5.76 -7.35
CA SER A 38 20.45 6.57 -6.30
C SER A 38 19.52 7.70 -5.84
N GLN A 39 19.74 8.24 -4.64
CA GLN A 39 18.90 9.32 -4.08
C GLN A 39 18.71 10.51 -5.02
N ARG A 40 19.77 10.94 -5.73
CA ARG A 40 19.67 12.02 -6.74
C ARG A 40 18.75 11.63 -7.91
N GLN A 41 18.92 10.42 -8.45
CA GLN A 41 18.08 9.93 -9.55
C GLN A 41 16.63 9.73 -9.12
N GLN A 42 16.39 9.24 -7.90
CA GLN A 42 15.04 9.16 -7.34
C GLN A 42 14.40 10.54 -7.31
N MET A 43 15.13 11.55 -6.84
CA MET A 43 14.62 12.91 -6.76
C MET A 43 14.31 13.51 -8.13
N ASP A 44 15.19 13.32 -9.12
CA ASP A 44 14.97 13.81 -10.49
C ASP A 44 13.68 13.22 -11.11
N VAL A 45 13.41 11.94 -10.87
CA VAL A 45 12.17 11.30 -11.33
C VAL A 45 10.97 11.80 -10.52
N ARG A 46 11.05 11.84 -9.18
CA ARG A 46 9.95 12.28 -8.31
C ARG A 46 9.58 13.76 -8.54
N GLU A 47 10.52 14.61 -8.93
CA GLU A 47 10.22 16.00 -9.29
C GLU A 47 9.30 16.09 -10.52
N SER A 48 9.50 15.21 -11.51
CA SER A 48 8.63 15.11 -12.68
C SER A 48 7.23 14.63 -12.30
N TRP A 49 7.13 13.68 -11.37
CA TRP A 49 5.86 13.21 -10.83
C TRP A 49 5.14 14.32 -10.08
N LEU A 50 5.86 15.05 -9.22
CA LEU A 50 5.29 16.15 -8.47
C LEU A 50 4.75 17.24 -9.40
N LYS A 51 5.51 17.61 -10.44
CA LYS A 51 5.06 18.55 -11.48
C LYS A 51 3.77 18.08 -12.14
N LYS A 52 3.68 16.79 -12.51
CA LYS A 52 2.49 16.22 -13.14
C LYS A 52 1.31 16.20 -12.19
N ARG A 53 1.47 15.64 -10.98
CA ARG A 53 0.40 15.51 -9.98
C ARG A 53 -0.20 16.87 -9.62
N LEU A 54 0.64 17.85 -9.28
CA LEU A 54 0.17 19.20 -8.95
C LEU A 54 -0.38 19.95 -10.18
N GLY A 55 0.21 19.75 -11.36
CA GLY A 55 -0.16 20.47 -12.58
C GLY A 55 -1.42 19.94 -13.28
N THR A 56 -1.77 18.65 -13.11
CA THR A 56 -2.85 18.02 -13.86
C THR A 56 -3.93 17.37 -13.00
N LEU A 57 -3.61 16.90 -11.79
CA LEU A 57 -4.58 16.16 -10.96
C LEU A 57 -5.25 17.05 -9.92
N LEU A 58 -4.48 17.89 -9.23
CA LEU A 58 -4.94 18.57 -8.02
C LEU A 58 -6.11 19.54 -8.28
N LEU A 59 -6.03 20.39 -9.31
CA LEU A 59 -7.09 21.37 -9.60
C LEU A 59 -8.45 20.70 -9.92
N PRO A 60 -8.53 19.72 -10.84
CA PRO A 60 -9.78 18.97 -11.04
C PRO A 60 -10.32 18.31 -9.77
N MET A 61 -9.45 17.78 -8.90
CA MET A 61 -9.85 17.17 -7.62
C MET A 61 -10.45 18.21 -6.68
N MET A 62 -9.75 19.34 -6.48
CA MET A 62 -10.26 20.45 -5.65
C MET A 62 -11.64 20.91 -6.12
N LYS A 63 -11.84 21.06 -7.44
CA LYS A 63 -13.13 21.44 -8.03
C LYS A 63 -14.23 20.40 -7.78
N ARG A 64 -13.93 19.10 -7.88
CA ARG A 64 -14.90 18.02 -7.58
C ARG A 64 -15.42 18.11 -6.14
N TYR A 65 -14.56 18.51 -5.21
CA TYR A 65 -14.90 18.66 -3.79
C TYR A 65 -15.31 20.09 -3.39
N GLY A 66 -15.47 21.01 -4.35
CA GLY A 66 -15.88 22.39 -4.06
C GLY A 66 -14.86 23.18 -3.23
N ILE A 67 -13.57 22.87 -3.35
CA ILE A 67 -12.47 23.50 -2.62
C ILE A 67 -11.85 24.59 -3.50
N GLU A 68 -11.98 25.86 -3.09
CA GLU A 68 -11.38 27.00 -3.80
C GLU A 68 -9.95 27.30 -3.34
N MET A 69 -9.64 27.00 -2.07
CA MET A 69 -8.29 27.09 -1.50
C MET A 69 -8.01 25.89 -0.62
N TRP A 70 -6.79 25.35 -0.67
CA TRP A 70 -6.31 24.31 0.24
C TRP A 70 -5.02 24.77 0.89
N ILE A 71 -4.97 24.75 2.23
CA ILE A 71 -3.80 25.13 3.02
C ILE A 71 -3.32 23.91 3.79
N VAL A 72 -2.08 23.48 3.52
CA VAL A 72 -1.37 22.46 4.29
C VAL A 72 -0.40 23.15 5.23
N VAL A 73 -0.47 22.81 6.51
CA VAL A 73 0.46 23.31 7.53
C VAL A 73 1.44 22.19 7.86
N ASN A 74 2.73 22.45 7.70
CA ASN A 74 3.78 21.51 8.07
C ASN A 74 4.56 22.11 9.24
N GLU A 75 4.63 21.39 10.36
CA GLU A 75 5.27 21.91 11.58
C GLU A 75 6.61 21.21 11.82
N GLU A 76 7.55 21.95 12.41
CA GLU A 76 8.83 21.40 12.84
C GLU A 76 8.62 20.19 13.76
N PHE A 77 9.20 19.04 13.40
CA PHE A 77 9.02 17.74 14.08
C PHE A 77 7.60 17.15 14.07
N HIS A 78 6.65 17.75 13.35
CA HIS A 78 5.31 17.21 13.13
C HIS A 78 4.91 17.41 11.66
N THR A 79 5.44 16.54 10.82
CA THR A 79 5.21 16.61 9.37
C THR A 79 3.80 16.16 9.04
N ASP A 80 3.05 16.98 8.29
CA ASP A 80 1.76 16.56 7.75
C ASP A 80 1.97 15.39 6.78
N PRO A 81 1.21 14.27 6.90
CA PRO A 81 1.40 13.08 6.07
C PRO A 81 1.33 13.31 4.55
N VAL A 82 0.70 14.39 4.08
CA VAL A 82 0.65 14.70 2.65
C VAL A 82 1.90 15.43 2.14
N THR A 83 2.65 16.11 3.03
CA THR A 83 3.78 16.99 2.67
C THR A 83 4.80 16.34 1.74
N PRO A 84 5.28 15.10 1.97
CA PRO A 84 6.27 14.45 1.09
C PRO A 84 5.78 14.19 -0.35
N TYR A 85 4.49 14.38 -0.61
CA TYR A 85 3.81 14.11 -1.90
C TYR A 85 3.32 15.38 -2.59
N ILE A 86 3.45 16.52 -1.92
CA ILE A 86 3.16 17.84 -2.49
C ILE A 86 4.39 18.76 -2.48
N VAL A 87 5.41 18.49 -1.67
CA VAL A 87 6.62 19.33 -1.56
C VAL A 87 7.84 18.51 -1.97
N PRO A 88 8.78 19.05 -2.78
CA PRO A 88 10.10 18.43 -2.89
C PRO A 88 10.83 18.46 -1.53
N PRO A 89 11.94 17.73 -1.34
CA PRO A 89 12.78 17.87 -0.17
C PRO A 89 13.13 19.34 0.10
N ILE A 90 13.05 19.73 1.36
CA ILE A 90 13.46 21.04 1.88
C ILE A 90 14.52 20.82 2.97
N PRO A 91 15.44 21.78 3.19
CA PRO A 91 16.57 21.57 4.09
C PRO A 91 16.14 21.43 5.55
N ILE A 92 15.15 22.23 5.97
CA ILE A 92 14.55 22.18 7.31
C ILE A 92 13.16 22.82 7.27
N VAL A 93 12.23 22.27 8.04
CA VAL A 93 10.89 22.84 8.22
C VAL A 93 10.99 24.02 9.19
N GLY A 94 10.39 25.16 8.87
CA GLY A 94 10.22 26.24 9.84
C GLY A 94 9.32 25.82 11.00
N ARG A 95 9.15 26.68 12.02
CA ARG A 95 8.17 26.42 13.10
C ARG A 95 6.80 26.03 12.53
N ARG A 96 6.38 26.73 11.47
CA ARG A 96 5.26 26.39 10.59
C ARG A 96 5.59 26.84 9.18
N ASP A 97 5.55 25.89 8.26
CA ASP A 97 5.58 26.13 6.83
C ASP A 97 4.18 25.91 6.27
N PHE A 98 3.77 26.74 5.30
CA PHE A 98 2.42 26.70 4.72
C PHE A 98 2.53 26.47 3.22
N PHE A 99 1.86 25.44 2.72
CA PHE A 99 1.72 25.16 1.30
C PHE A 99 0.28 25.45 0.90
N ILE A 100 0.09 26.51 0.10
CA ILE A 100 -1.21 27.06 -0.25
C ILE A 100 -1.47 26.82 -1.72
N PHE A 101 -2.61 26.19 -2.01
CA PHE A 101 -3.10 25.89 -3.34
C PHE A 101 -4.39 26.63 -3.58
N ILE A 102 -4.51 27.29 -4.73
CA ILE A 102 -5.63 28.20 -5.01
C ILE A 102 -6.14 27.93 -6.42
N ASP A 103 -7.46 27.72 -6.55
CA ASP A 103 -8.14 27.66 -7.83
C ASP A 103 -8.18 29.04 -8.49
N GLN A 104 -7.54 29.18 -9.65
CA GLN A 104 -7.55 30.40 -10.48
C GLN A 104 -8.30 30.17 -11.81
N GLY A 105 -9.30 29.30 -11.81
CA GLY A 105 -10.06 28.90 -12.98
C GLY A 105 -9.33 27.82 -13.77
N GLU A 106 -8.44 28.19 -14.69
CA GLU A 106 -7.76 27.23 -15.58
C GLU A 106 -6.45 26.67 -15.02
N ARG A 107 -5.92 27.31 -13.98
CA ARG A 107 -4.64 26.95 -13.36
C ARG A 107 -4.74 26.94 -11.85
N ILE A 108 -3.81 26.24 -11.23
CA ILE A 108 -3.61 26.24 -9.78
C ILE A 108 -2.46 27.18 -9.44
N GLU A 109 -2.74 28.19 -8.61
CA GLU A 109 -1.68 28.98 -7.98
C GLU A 109 -1.14 28.20 -6.78
N ARG A 110 0.19 28.18 -6.63
CA ARG A 110 0.92 27.42 -5.62
C ARG A 110 1.87 28.36 -4.89
N ILE A 111 1.66 28.56 -3.61
CA ILE A 111 2.48 29.44 -2.76
C ILE A 111 3.06 28.60 -1.62
N ALA A 112 4.35 28.77 -1.36
CA ALA A 112 5.00 28.22 -0.18
C ALA A 112 5.40 29.39 0.73
N VAL A 113 4.81 29.49 1.92
CA VAL A 113 5.23 30.42 2.96
C VAL A 113 6.12 29.65 3.92
N VAL A 114 7.43 29.77 3.75
CA VAL A 114 8.43 28.92 4.43
C VAL A 114 9.53 29.77 5.06
N ARG A 115 10.30 29.15 5.95
CA ARG A 115 11.52 29.79 6.48
C ARG A 115 12.79 29.47 5.70
N TYR A 116 12.81 28.34 5.01
CA TYR A 116 13.97 27.85 4.28
C TYR A 116 13.52 27.22 2.97
N ASP A 117 14.30 27.40 1.93
CA ASP A 117 14.01 26.89 0.60
C ASP A 117 15.27 26.37 -0.10
N GLU A 118 15.03 25.64 -1.19
CA GLU A 118 16.03 25.18 -2.13
C GLU A 118 15.51 25.40 -3.56
N GLU A 119 16.38 25.24 -4.55
CA GLU A 119 16.05 25.43 -5.97
C GLU A 119 14.81 24.65 -6.40
N ARG A 120 14.68 23.38 -5.96
CA ARG A 120 13.53 22.53 -6.34
C ARG A 120 12.20 23.06 -5.79
N LEU A 121 12.17 23.68 -4.61
CA LEU A 121 10.94 24.28 -4.10
C LEU A 121 10.49 25.44 -5.02
N ASN A 122 11.43 26.27 -5.44
CA ASN A 122 11.19 27.40 -6.35
C ASN A 122 10.71 26.95 -7.75
N ASN A 123 11.06 25.73 -8.18
CA ASN A 123 10.55 25.16 -9.44
C ASN A 123 9.03 24.88 -9.42
N HIS A 124 8.44 24.72 -8.22
CA HIS A 124 7.04 24.33 -8.06
C HIS A 124 6.15 25.39 -7.41
N TYR A 125 6.74 26.29 -6.63
CA TYR A 125 6.02 27.25 -5.79
C TYR A 125 6.51 28.67 -6.01
N LYS A 126 5.58 29.62 -5.88
CA LYS A 126 5.96 30.98 -5.51
C LYS A 126 6.34 30.97 -4.03
N VAL A 127 7.64 31.07 -3.74
CA VAL A 127 8.17 31.06 -2.37
C VAL A 127 8.07 32.46 -1.74
N LEU A 128 7.57 32.53 -0.51
CA LEU A 128 7.48 33.73 0.31
C LEU A 128 8.12 33.47 1.67
N MET A 129 8.96 34.40 2.14
CA MET A 129 9.72 34.26 3.39
C MET A 129 9.56 35.52 4.27
N PRO A 130 8.34 35.81 4.77
CA PRO A 130 8.11 36.97 5.63
C PRO A 130 8.90 36.85 6.96
N PRO A 131 9.08 37.96 7.69
CA PRO A 131 9.52 37.92 9.09
C PRO A 131 8.65 36.98 9.93
N ARG A 132 9.24 36.33 10.95
CA ARG A 132 8.57 35.28 11.74
C ARG A 132 7.28 35.74 12.41
N ASP A 133 7.29 36.96 12.92
CA ASP A 133 6.16 37.63 13.57
C ASP A 133 5.09 38.13 12.57
N LYS A 134 5.37 38.03 11.26
CA LYS A 134 4.51 38.50 10.16
C LYS A 134 3.93 37.39 9.30
N ILE A 135 4.20 36.13 9.62
CA ILE A 135 3.65 34.97 8.86
C ILE A 135 2.12 35.02 8.82
N GLY A 136 1.46 35.26 9.96
CA GLY A 136 0.00 35.33 10.01
C GLY A 136 -0.58 36.45 9.14
N GLU A 137 0.06 37.63 9.14
CA GLU A 137 -0.32 38.77 8.29
C GLU A 137 -0.17 38.44 6.80
N GLU A 138 0.92 37.76 6.40
CA GLU A 138 1.14 37.37 5.01
C GLU A 138 0.12 36.33 4.55
N ILE A 139 -0.20 35.32 5.37
CA ILE A 139 -1.25 34.34 5.04
C ILE A 139 -2.61 35.05 4.91
N ARG A 140 -2.95 35.96 5.83
CA ARG A 140 -4.19 36.75 5.76
C ARG A 140 -4.27 37.55 4.47
N LYS A 141 -3.21 38.24 4.11
CA LYS A 141 -3.11 38.99 2.85
C LYS A 141 -3.32 38.08 1.62
N ILE A 142 -2.78 36.86 1.63
CA ILE A 142 -3.01 35.89 0.56
C ILE A 142 -4.48 35.53 0.48
N VAL A 143 -5.10 35.15 1.60
CA VAL A 143 -6.51 34.74 1.69
C VAL A 143 -7.45 35.87 1.27
N ASP A 144 -7.31 37.06 1.85
CA ASP A 144 -8.18 38.21 1.59
C ASP A 144 -8.11 38.66 0.13
N ALA A 145 -6.93 38.61 -0.48
CA ALA A 145 -6.75 39.00 -1.88
C ALA A 145 -7.46 38.05 -2.87
N ARG A 146 -7.68 36.78 -2.50
CA ARG A 146 -8.40 35.81 -3.35
C ARG A 146 -9.84 35.62 -2.92
N ASN A 147 -10.17 35.95 -1.67
CA ASN A 147 -11.49 35.82 -1.07
C ASN A 147 -12.20 34.50 -1.45
N PRO A 148 -11.57 33.33 -1.19
CA PRO A 148 -12.17 32.04 -1.53
C PRO A 148 -13.47 31.85 -0.74
N LYS A 149 -14.42 31.07 -1.27
CA LYS A 149 -15.62 30.65 -0.54
C LYS A 149 -15.37 29.48 0.41
N THR A 150 -14.39 28.64 0.09
CA THR A 150 -14.01 27.46 0.88
C THR A 150 -12.49 27.38 1.03
N ILE A 151 -12.04 27.09 2.25
CA ILE A 151 -10.63 26.90 2.60
C ILE A 151 -10.51 25.51 3.23
N ALA A 152 -10.02 24.54 2.47
CA ALA A 152 -9.79 23.19 2.96
C ALA A 152 -8.55 23.15 3.85
N LEU A 153 -8.65 22.43 4.97
CA LEU A 153 -7.54 22.12 5.87
C LEU A 153 -7.53 20.62 6.19
N ASN A 154 -6.36 20.07 6.54
CA ASN A 154 -6.14 18.62 6.73
C ASN A 154 -6.70 18.10 8.06
N PHE A 155 -8.03 18.08 8.19
CA PHE A 155 -8.78 17.47 9.28
C PHE A 155 -10.05 16.79 8.75
N GLY A 156 -10.78 16.12 9.66
CA GLY A 156 -12.12 15.57 9.41
C GLY A 156 -12.13 14.14 8.86
N GLY A 157 -10.98 13.48 8.79
CA GLY A 157 -10.89 12.06 8.43
C GLY A 157 -10.83 11.11 9.63
N THR A 158 -10.90 9.81 9.34
CA THR A 158 -10.86 8.74 10.36
C THR A 158 -9.47 8.10 10.48
N ARG A 159 -8.54 8.49 9.62
CA ARG A 159 -7.18 7.95 9.56
C ARG A 159 -6.15 9.05 9.71
N GLY A 160 -4.99 8.71 10.28
CA GLY A 160 -3.92 9.68 10.55
C GLY A 160 -3.48 10.48 9.31
N GLN A 161 -3.54 9.86 8.12
CA GLN A 161 -3.18 10.52 6.85
C GLN A 161 -4.09 11.70 6.48
N GLN A 162 -5.29 11.79 7.08
CA GLN A 162 -6.27 12.86 6.83
C GLN A 162 -6.30 13.92 7.94
N SER A 163 -5.49 13.72 8.98
CA SER A 163 -5.53 14.49 10.24
C SER A 163 -4.15 15.07 10.57
N GLY A 164 -3.51 15.70 9.57
CA GLY A 164 -2.20 16.34 9.74
C GLY A 164 -2.26 17.74 10.35
N LEU A 165 -3.41 18.41 10.36
CA LEU A 165 -3.56 19.72 11.01
C LEU A 165 -3.68 19.55 12.53
N THR A 166 -2.69 20.04 13.27
CA THR A 166 -2.75 20.09 14.74
C THR A 166 -3.73 21.14 15.24
N PHE A 167 -4.19 20.99 16.49
CA PHE A 167 -5.04 22.00 17.12
C PHE A 167 -4.37 23.38 17.21
N ASP A 168 -3.07 23.43 17.49
CA ASP A 168 -2.32 24.68 17.60
C ASP A 168 -2.10 25.35 16.23
N ALA A 169 -1.91 24.56 15.17
CA ALA A 169 -1.90 25.06 13.79
C ALA A 169 -3.27 25.60 13.37
N HIS A 170 -4.36 24.89 13.70
CA HIS A 170 -5.72 25.37 13.49
C HIS A 170 -5.95 26.70 14.20
N LYS A 171 -5.62 26.78 15.50
CA LYS A 171 -5.75 28.01 16.29
C LYS A 171 -4.93 29.17 15.71
N PHE A 172 -3.70 28.90 15.27
CA PHE A 172 -2.87 29.91 14.61
C PHE A 172 -3.56 30.47 13.35
N LEU A 173 -4.14 29.60 12.52
CA LEU A 173 -4.88 30.02 11.32
C LEU A 173 -6.14 30.81 11.66
N THR A 174 -6.92 30.40 12.67
CA THR A 174 -8.13 31.14 13.08
C THR A 174 -7.79 32.54 13.58
N ASP A 175 -6.76 32.65 14.42
CA ASP A 175 -6.32 33.92 14.98
C ASP A 175 -5.77 34.85 13.86
N ALA A 176 -5.03 34.29 12.89
CA ALA A 176 -4.46 35.04 11.79
C ALA A 176 -5.50 35.50 10.75
N LEU A 177 -6.48 34.65 10.42
CA LEU A 177 -7.44 34.90 9.33
C LEU A 177 -8.70 35.64 9.80
N GLY A 178 -9.02 35.58 11.09
CA GLY A 178 -10.21 36.18 11.69
C GLY A 178 -11.50 35.42 11.39
N ASP A 179 -12.59 35.84 12.04
CA ASP A 179 -13.87 35.11 12.05
C ASP A 179 -14.48 34.91 10.66
N GLU A 180 -14.37 35.91 9.78
CA GLU A 180 -14.98 35.85 8.44
C GLU A 180 -14.39 34.70 7.61
N ASN A 181 -13.05 34.60 7.57
CA ASN A 181 -12.37 33.54 6.82
C ASN A 181 -12.40 32.20 7.55
N THR A 182 -12.41 32.20 8.89
CA THR A 182 -12.53 30.98 9.70
C THR A 182 -13.84 30.23 9.40
N ARG A 183 -14.94 30.94 9.15
CA ARG A 183 -16.24 30.33 8.76
C ARG A 183 -16.20 29.59 7.42
N LYS A 184 -15.14 29.77 6.63
CA LYS A 184 -14.96 29.14 5.31
C LYS A 184 -14.16 27.85 5.39
N PHE A 185 -13.70 27.45 6.59
CA PHE A 185 -12.90 26.25 6.78
C PHE A 185 -13.74 24.99 6.53
N VAL A 186 -13.20 24.08 5.72
CA VAL A 186 -13.81 22.79 5.40
C VAL A 186 -12.78 21.66 5.54
N PRO A 187 -13.20 20.42 5.83
CA PRO A 187 -12.27 19.29 5.90
C PRO A 187 -11.71 18.92 4.52
N ALA A 188 -10.42 18.58 4.46
CA ALA A 188 -9.75 18.10 3.25
C ALA A 188 -9.75 16.55 3.12
N ALA A 189 -10.42 15.84 4.03
CA ALA A 189 -10.34 14.38 4.15
C ALA A 189 -10.65 13.61 2.84
N ASP A 190 -11.68 14.01 2.09
CA ASP A 190 -12.04 13.35 0.83
C ASP A 190 -11.05 13.69 -0.30
N LEU A 191 -10.59 14.94 -0.37
CA LEU A 191 -9.52 15.35 -1.28
C LEU A 191 -8.24 14.55 -1.04
N LEU A 192 -7.84 14.37 0.22
CA LEU A 192 -6.66 13.61 0.59
C LEU A 192 -6.80 12.13 0.20
N THR A 193 -7.99 11.55 0.37
CA THR A 193 -8.27 10.17 -0.06
C THR A 193 -8.06 10.03 -1.56
N GLU A 194 -8.72 10.88 -2.37
CA GLU A 194 -8.58 10.80 -3.82
C GLU A 194 -7.15 11.10 -4.28
N PHE A 195 -6.52 12.13 -3.72
CA PHE A 195 -5.17 12.55 -4.08
C PHE A 195 -4.14 11.47 -3.76
N LEU A 196 -4.20 10.83 -2.59
CA LEU A 196 -3.24 9.82 -2.18
C LEU A 196 -3.51 8.44 -2.78
N ASP A 197 -4.74 8.10 -3.16
CA ASP A 197 -5.06 6.84 -3.85
C ASP A 197 -4.72 6.93 -5.36
N THR A 198 -4.95 8.09 -5.99
CA THR A 198 -4.71 8.28 -7.43
C THR A 198 -3.23 8.11 -7.80
N ARG A 199 -2.95 7.14 -8.68
CA ARG A 199 -1.62 6.87 -9.25
C ARG A 199 -1.43 7.56 -10.59
N ILE A 200 -0.18 7.84 -10.96
CA ILE A 200 0.18 8.17 -12.35
C ILE A 200 0.86 6.95 -13.01
N PRO A 201 0.67 6.71 -14.33
CA PRO A 201 1.23 5.54 -14.99
C PRO A 201 2.76 5.41 -14.85
N GLU A 202 3.46 6.54 -14.75
CA GLU A 202 4.92 6.60 -14.60
C GLU A 202 5.43 6.00 -13.28
N GLU A 203 4.59 5.87 -12.25
CA GLU A 203 4.98 5.26 -10.97
C GLU A 203 5.17 3.73 -11.10
N LEU A 204 4.45 3.07 -12.02
CA LEU A 204 4.27 1.61 -12.00
C LEU A 204 5.56 0.83 -12.24
N GLU A 205 6.44 1.28 -13.14
CA GLU A 205 7.68 0.56 -13.42
C GLU A 205 8.68 0.67 -12.26
N HIS A 206 8.71 1.82 -11.58
CA HIS A 206 9.51 1.98 -10.37
C HIS A 206 8.96 1.14 -9.22
N TYR A 207 7.64 1.07 -9.11
CA TYR A 207 6.96 0.23 -8.13
C TYR A 207 7.19 -1.27 -8.37
N ARG A 208 7.22 -1.73 -9.63
CA ARG A 208 7.62 -3.11 -9.96
C ARG A 208 9.02 -3.45 -9.48
N ASN A 209 9.97 -2.52 -9.61
CA ASN A 209 11.32 -2.72 -9.08
C ASN A 209 11.34 -2.81 -7.54
N ALA A 210 10.48 -2.06 -6.86
CA ALA A 210 10.30 -2.17 -5.41
C ALA A 210 9.79 -3.56 -5.03
N VAL A 211 8.71 -4.02 -5.66
CA VAL A 211 8.13 -5.37 -5.42
C VAL A 211 9.15 -6.47 -5.72
N LEU A 212 9.92 -6.36 -6.79
CA LEU A 212 10.97 -7.32 -7.12
C LEU A 212 12.10 -7.33 -6.08
N ALA A 213 12.50 -6.16 -5.56
CA ALA A 213 13.49 -6.10 -4.48
C ALA A 213 12.97 -6.79 -3.21
N THR A 214 11.70 -6.58 -2.84
CA THR A 214 11.04 -7.27 -1.72
C THR A 214 11.03 -8.79 -1.90
N ASP A 215 10.70 -9.29 -3.10
CA ASP A 215 10.74 -10.72 -3.43
C ASP A 215 12.16 -11.29 -3.34
N VAL A 216 13.16 -10.61 -3.92
CA VAL A 216 14.57 -11.06 -3.90
C VAL A 216 15.09 -11.18 -2.47
N ILE A 217 14.87 -10.16 -1.62
CA ILE A 217 15.33 -10.17 -0.23
C ILE A 217 14.67 -11.31 0.53
N THR A 218 13.36 -11.49 0.38
CA THR A 218 12.65 -12.54 1.10
C THR A 218 13.08 -13.93 0.65
N ARG A 219 13.25 -14.16 -0.65
CA ARG A 219 13.73 -15.46 -1.16
C ARG A 219 15.12 -15.81 -0.65
N ARG A 220 16.01 -14.81 -0.50
CA ARG A 220 17.32 -15.01 0.12
C ARG A 220 17.20 -15.30 1.62
N ALA A 221 16.38 -14.53 2.34
CA ALA A 221 16.10 -14.74 3.76
C ALA A 221 15.54 -16.15 4.02
N PHE A 222 14.64 -16.62 3.15
CA PHE A 222 14.03 -17.95 3.19
C PHE A 222 14.82 -18.99 2.39
N SER A 223 16.15 -18.97 2.52
CA SER A 223 17.06 -19.94 1.90
C SER A 223 18.17 -20.37 2.85
N ASN A 224 18.95 -21.36 2.42
CA ASN A 224 20.16 -21.79 3.13
C ASN A 224 21.31 -20.76 3.10
N GLU A 225 21.16 -19.62 2.42
CA GLU A 225 22.06 -18.47 2.58
C GLU A 225 22.02 -17.95 4.03
N VAL A 226 20.83 -17.92 4.64
CA VAL A 226 20.58 -17.31 5.95
C VAL A 226 20.16 -18.34 6.99
N ILE A 227 19.29 -19.27 6.60
CA ILE A 227 18.70 -20.23 7.54
C ILE A 227 19.50 -21.52 7.57
N LYS A 228 20.03 -21.81 8.76
CA LYS A 228 20.56 -23.11 9.15
C LYS A 228 19.63 -23.73 10.21
N PRO A 229 18.81 -24.74 9.84
CA PRO A 229 17.86 -25.35 10.77
C PRO A 229 18.53 -25.86 12.05
N GLY A 230 17.89 -25.60 13.18
CA GLY A 230 18.38 -25.92 14.53
C GLY A 230 19.40 -24.92 15.10
N ILE A 231 19.76 -23.86 14.34
CA ILE A 231 20.74 -22.85 14.77
C ILE A 231 20.19 -21.44 14.58
N THR A 232 19.80 -21.08 13.35
CA THR A 232 19.31 -19.72 13.04
C THR A 232 18.00 -19.44 13.78
N THR A 233 17.89 -18.26 14.37
CA THR A 233 16.68 -17.80 15.06
C THR A 233 15.81 -16.92 14.17
N VAL A 234 14.56 -16.71 14.57
CA VAL A 234 13.66 -15.72 13.97
C VAL A 234 14.28 -14.32 13.97
N GLY A 235 14.96 -13.93 15.06
CA GLY A 235 15.63 -12.64 15.17
C GLY A 235 16.78 -12.48 14.18
N ASP A 236 17.58 -13.52 13.98
CA ASP A 236 18.70 -13.50 13.02
C ASP A 236 18.19 -13.21 11.59
N VAL A 237 17.09 -13.86 11.17
CA VAL A 237 16.50 -13.63 9.85
C VAL A 237 15.95 -12.21 9.73
N ARG A 238 15.22 -11.73 10.75
CA ARG A 238 14.68 -10.35 10.78
C ARG A 238 15.79 -9.33 10.60
N TRP A 239 16.81 -9.36 11.44
CA TRP A 239 17.89 -8.38 11.42
C TRP A 239 18.75 -8.48 10.17
N TRP A 240 18.91 -9.69 9.62
CA TRP A 240 19.53 -9.86 8.31
C TRP A 240 18.74 -9.14 7.22
N MET A 241 17.41 -9.30 7.17
CA MET A 241 16.56 -8.59 6.19
C MET A 241 16.68 -7.07 6.35
N MET A 242 16.64 -6.57 7.59
CA MET A 242 16.80 -5.13 7.86
C MET A 242 18.15 -4.59 7.38
N GLN A 243 19.25 -5.34 7.58
CA GLN A 243 20.56 -4.93 7.07
C GLN A 243 20.60 -4.94 5.53
N GLN A 244 19.98 -5.93 4.87
CA GLN A 244 19.97 -5.98 3.41
C GLN A 244 19.22 -4.80 2.77
N LEU A 245 18.18 -4.28 3.41
CA LEU A 245 17.49 -3.07 2.94
C LEU A 245 18.41 -1.84 3.06
N ASN A 246 19.08 -1.71 4.20
CA ASN A 246 20.05 -0.64 4.44
C ASN A 246 21.18 -0.67 3.39
N ASP A 247 21.72 -1.85 3.09
CA ASP A 247 22.80 -2.05 2.12
C ASP A 247 22.41 -1.59 0.70
N ILE A 248 21.13 -1.71 0.32
CA ILE A 248 20.63 -1.27 -0.99
C ILE A 248 20.05 0.16 -0.97
N GLY A 249 20.16 0.86 0.17
CA GLY A 249 19.79 2.27 0.30
C GLY A 249 18.27 2.51 0.31
N VAL A 250 17.48 1.54 0.77
CA VAL A 250 16.04 1.68 1.02
C VAL A 250 15.75 1.49 2.50
N ASP A 251 14.55 1.92 2.90
CA ASP A 251 14.06 1.73 4.25
C ASP A 251 12.74 0.96 4.23
N THR A 252 12.21 0.64 5.40
CA THR A 252 10.93 -0.07 5.53
C THR A 252 9.78 0.86 5.92
N TRP A 253 8.53 0.48 5.61
CA TRP A 253 7.38 1.13 6.24
C TRP A 253 6.96 0.46 7.56
N PHE A 254 7.35 -0.80 7.78
CA PHE A 254 7.22 -1.53 9.05
C PHE A 254 8.22 -2.68 9.13
N GLN A 255 8.77 -2.96 10.32
CA GLN A 255 9.77 -4.02 10.46
C GLN A 255 9.23 -5.38 10.02
N ALA A 256 10.09 -6.20 9.41
CA ALA A 256 9.75 -7.56 8.99
C ALA A 256 9.21 -8.38 10.18
N ASP A 257 7.92 -8.75 10.10
CA ASP A 257 7.28 -9.65 11.04
C ASP A 257 7.51 -11.08 10.55
N LEU A 258 8.01 -11.93 11.43
CA LEU A 258 8.25 -13.33 11.15
C LEU A 258 7.46 -14.19 12.12
N ARG A 259 6.82 -15.23 11.58
CA ARG A 259 5.98 -16.15 12.35
C ARG A 259 6.29 -17.58 11.97
N LEU A 260 5.99 -18.52 12.86
CA LEU A 260 6.14 -19.93 12.59
C LEU A 260 4.92 -20.75 13.02
N GLN A 261 4.65 -21.80 12.26
CA GLN A 261 3.77 -22.89 12.63
C GLN A 261 4.58 -24.17 12.61
N ARG A 262 4.61 -24.86 13.75
CA ARG A 262 5.29 -26.13 13.91
C ARG A 262 4.24 -27.21 14.14
N LYS A 263 4.49 -28.41 13.62
CA LYS A 263 3.69 -29.58 13.99
C LYS A 263 3.77 -29.78 15.51
N ALA A 264 2.65 -29.57 16.19
CA ALA A 264 2.50 -29.84 17.61
C ALA A 264 1.41 -30.89 17.82
N ILE A 265 1.55 -31.74 18.82
CA ILE A 265 0.41 -32.55 19.28
C ILE A 265 -0.48 -31.61 20.11
N VAL A 266 -1.46 -31.00 19.43
CA VAL A 266 -2.56 -30.17 19.93
C VAL A 266 -2.16 -29.01 20.86
N THR A 267 -2.02 -27.81 20.29
CA THR A 267 -2.50 -26.60 20.98
C THR A 267 -3.90 -26.32 20.41
N GLY A 268 -4.92 -26.37 21.26
CA GLY A 268 -6.34 -26.26 20.84
C GLY A 268 -6.76 -24.91 20.27
N THR A 269 -5.84 -24.04 19.84
CA THR A 269 -6.13 -22.71 19.29
C THR A 269 -5.16 -22.34 18.16
N THR A 270 -5.69 -21.74 17.10
CA THR A 270 -4.91 -21.10 16.01
C THR A 270 -4.27 -19.77 16.43
N GLY A 271 -4.59 -19.28 17.64
CA GLY A 271 -4.15 -17.97 18.15
C GLY A 271 -2.64 -17.83 18.34
N GLN A 272 -1.88 -18.93 18.38
CA GLN A 272 -0.41 -18.90 18.45
C GLN A 272 0.26 -18.26 17.21
N PHE A 273 -0.42 -18.24 16.06
CA PHE A 273 0.13 -17.66 14.82
C PHE A 273 -0.30 -16.20 14.58
N LEU A 274 -1.13 -15.62 15.45
CA LEU A 274 -1.43 -14.18 15.40
C LEU A 274 -0.36 -13.34 16.11
N SER A 275 0.52 -13.96 16.89
CA SER A 275 1.65 -13.29 17.53
C SER A 275 2.91 -13.43 16.69
N THR A 276 3.65 -12.34 16.56
CA THR A 276 5.02 -12.32 16.02
C THR A 276 5.90 -13.35 16.74
N GLY A 277 6.73 -14.08 16.01
CA GLY A 277 7.70 -15.02 16.58
C GLY A 277 8.69 -14.31 17.51
N LYS A 278 9.07 -14.99 18.61
CA LYS A 278 10.09 -14.46 19.52
C LYS A 278 11.43 -14.44 18.79
N GLU A 279 12.20 -13.37 18.95
CA GLU A 279 13.53 -13.28 18.32
C GLU A 279 14.44 -14.46 18.68
N SER A 280 14.35 -14.95 19.92
CA SER A 280 15.13 -16.09 20.40
C SER A 280 14.64 -17.45 19.90
N GLU A 281 13.55 -17.52 19.14
CA GLU A 281 13.00 -18.79 18.69
C GLU A 281 13.84 -19.38 17.56
N VAL A 282 14.40 -20.56 17.80
CA VAL A 282 15.23 -21.28 16.83
C VAL A 282 14.34 -21.95 15.79
N ILE A 283 14.64 -21.71 14.51
CA ILE A 283 13.95 -22.31 13.36
C ILE A 283 14.37 -23.78 13.26
N GLN A 284 13.39 -24.69 13.24
CA GLN A 284 13.59 -26.13 13.23
C GLN A 284 13.14 -26.75 11.90
N ARG A 285 13.61 -27.97 11.65
CA ARG A 285 13.06 -28.80 10.56
C ARG A 285 11.60 -29.13 10.83
N GLY A 286 10.78 -29.11 9.78
CA GLY A 286 9.33 -29.27 9.83
C GLY A 286 8.56 -27.98 10.12
N ASP A 287 9.23 -26.85 10.32
CA ASP A 287 8.57 -25.56 10.49
C ASP A 287 8.01 -25.04 9.16
N LEU A 288 6.80 -24.51 9.23
CA LEU A 288 6.29 -23.56 8.25
C LEU A 288 6.54 -22.16 8.79
N ILE A 289 7.42 -21.41 8.15
CA ILE A 289 7.72 -20.03 8.51
C ILE A 289 7.03 -19.07 7.55
N HIS A 290 6.70 -17.89 8.06
CA HIS A 290 6.04 -16.81 7.34
C HIS A 290 6.78 -15.51 7.61
N VAL A 291 6.79 -14.63 6.61
CA VAL A 291 7.22 -13.24 6.77
C VAL A 291 6.15 -12.33 6.22
N ASP A 292 5.96 -11.20 6.88
CA ASP A 292 5.19 -10.04 6.46
C ASP A 292 6.12 -8.82 6.47
N PHE A 293 6.29 -8.20 5.30
CA PHE A 293 7.35 -7.25 5.09
C PHE A 293 7.12 -6.31 3.89
N GLY A 294 7.32 -5.01 4.10
CA GLY A 294 7.18 -3.98 3.08
C GLY A 294 8.29 -2.93 3.09
N LEU A 295 8.72 -2.46 1.92
CA LEU A 295 9.77 -1.44 1.79
C LEU A 295 9.23 -0.12 1.25
N ASN A 296 9.96 0.97 1.53
CA ASN A 296 9.73 2.28 0.97
C ASN A 296 10.75 2.58 -0.13
N TYR A 297 10.27 2.83 -1.34
CA TYR A 297 11.09 3.23 -2.49
C TYR A 297 10.35 4.25 -3.36
N MET A 298 11.05 5.28 -3.82
CA MET A 298 10.45 6.34 -4.66
C MET A 298 9.26 7.08 -4.02
N GLY A 299 9.13 7.03 -2.70
CA GLY A 299 7.96 7.59 -1.98
C GLY A 299 6.71 6.72 -2.09
N LEU A 300 6.87 5.41 -2.33
CA LEU A 300 5.81 4.41 -2.35
C LEU A 300 6.20 3.25 -1.44
N SER A 301 5.21 2.64 -0.80
CA SER A 301 5.35 1.48 0.07
C SER A 301 4.87 0.21 -0.64
N THR A 302 5.64 -0.88 -0.58
CA THR A 302 5.18 -2.24 -0.96
C THR A 302 4.59 -2.95 0.25
N ASP A 303 3.82 -4.02 0.03
CA ASP A 303 3.37 -4.89 1.12
C ASP A 303 3.33 -6.36 0.71
N TRP A 304 3.82 -7.25 1.56
CA TRP A 304 4.17 -8.56 1.06
C TRP A 304 4.32 -9.64 2.13
N GLN A 305 3.61 -10.76 1.90
CA GLN A 305 3.61 -11.91 2.79
C GLN A 305 3.92 -13.19 2.03
N LYS A 306 4.85 -13.99 2.58
CA LYS A 306 5.21 -15.30 2.01
C LYS A 306 5.53 -16.33 3.06
N HIS A 307 5.50 -17.58 2.61
CA HIS A 307 5.81 -18.75 3.42
C HIS A 307 7.03 -19.51 2.90
N ALA A 308 7.78 -20.11 3.81
CA ALA A 308 8.75 -21.14 3.51
C ALA A 308 8.54 -22.35 4.41
N TYR A 309 8.92 -23.52 3.90
CA TYR A 309 8.89 -24.76 4.65
C TYR A 309 10.32 -25.27 4.86
N ILE A 310 10.65 -25.58 6.12
CA ILE A 310 11.95 -26.13 6.50
C ILE A 310 11.86 -27.64 6.39
N LEU A 311 12.59 -28.24 5.44
CA LEU A 311 12.48 -29.66 5.16
C LEU A 311 12.95 -30.52 6.34
N ASN A 312 12.21 -31.58 6.65
CA ASN A 312 12.73 -32.68 7.45
C ASN A 312 13.81 -33.45 6.70
N ILE A 313 14.61 -34.22 7.45
CA ILE A 313 15.62 -35.09 6.86
C ILE A 313 14.93 -36.09 5.91
N GLY A 314 15.36 -36.09 4.65
CA GLY A 314 14.81 -36.97 3.60
C GLY A 314 13.62 -36.40 2.83
N GLU A 315 13.03 -35.29 3.28
CA GLU A 315 12.01 -34.59 2.50
C GLU A 315 12.65 -33.88 1.29
N ARG A 316 11.92 -33.89 0.17
CA ARG A 316 12.30 -33.18 -1.06
C ARG A 316 11.38 -32.00 -1.36
N ASP A 317 10.24 -31.94 -0.69
CA ASP A 317 9.17 -31.00 -0.91
C ASP A 317 8.30 -30.93 0.36
N ALA A 318 7.47 -29.89 0.48
CA ALA A 318 6.52 -29.75 1.57
C ALA A 318 5.44 -30.85 1.54
N PRO A 319 4.89 -31.24 2.72
CA PRO A 319 3.71 -32.11 2.84
C PRO A 319 2.57 -31.72 1.90
N ALA A 320 1.84 -32.71 1.38
CA ALA A 320 0.75 -32.49 0.45
C ALA A 320 -0.38 -31.64 1.06
N GLY A 321 -0.71 -31.87 2.34
CA GLY A 321 -1.69 -31.05 3.06
C GLY A 321 -1.30 -29.57 3.15
N LEU A 322 -0.02 -29.24 3.33
CA LEU A 322 0.46 -27.85 3.31
C LEU A 322 0.31 -27.24 1.92
N LYS A 323 0.63 -27.98 0.86
CA LYS A 323 0.45 -27.51 -0.53
C LYS A 323 -1.02 -27.27 -0.86
N THR A 324 -1.92 -28.12 -0.36
CA THR A 324 -3.38 -27.88 -0.45
C THR A 324 -3.78 -26.60 0.29
N ALA A 325 -3.23 -26.33 1.47
CA ALA A 325 -3.50 -25.11 2.22
C ALA A 325 -3.06 -23.83 1.46
N LEU A 326 -1.89 -23.86 0.82
CA LEU A 326 -1.42 -22.76 -0.03
C LEU A 326 -2.35 -22.56 -1.24
N ASN A 327 -2.70 -23.64 -1.92
CA ASN A 327 -3.60 -23.59 -3.07
C ASN A 327 -4.99 -23.03 -2.70
N ASN A 328 -5.54 -23.36 -1.53
CA ASN A 328 -6.78 -22.76 -1.04
C ASN A 328 -6.66 -21.23 -0.89
N THR A 329 -5.52 -20.75 -0.44
CA THR A 329 -5.24 -19.31 -0.30
C THR A 329 -5.09 -18.63 -1.67
N ASN A 330 -4.43 -19.27 -2.63
CA ASN A 330 -4.38 -18.76 -4.01
C ASN A 330 -5.76 -18.68 -4.66
N ARG A 331 -6.65 -19.66 -4.40
CA ARG A 331 -8.05 -19.60 -4.87
C ARG A 331 -8.80 -18.40 -4.29
N LEU A 332 -8.56 -18.06 -3.03
CA LEU A 332 -9.15 -16.86 -2.43
C LEU A 332 -8.67 -15.57 -3.12
N GLN A 333 -7.38 -15.46 -3.47
CA GLN A 333 -6.89 -14.37 -4.32
C GLN A 333 -7.62 -14.36 -5.69
N ASP A 334 -7.81 -15.53 -6.31
CA ASP A 334 -8.51 -15.64 -7.59
C ASP A 334 -9.97 -15.15 -7.52
N PHE A 335 -10.66 -15.33 -6.38
CA PHE A 335 -12.04 -14.84 -6.22
C PHE A 335 -12.11 -13.31 -6.17
N ILE A 336 -11.13 -12.66 -5.52
CA ILE A 336 -11.00 -11.20 -5.55
C ILE A 336 -10.76 -10.72 -6.98
N PHE A 337 -9.84 -11.35 -7.71
CA PHE A 337 -9.49 -10.97 -9.08
C PHE A 337 -10.65 -11.20 -10.07
N ALA A 338 -11.41 -12.27 -9.89
CA ALA A 338 -12.56 -12.58 -10.73
C ALA A 338 -13.66 -11.51 -10.60
N SER A 339 -13.86 -10.96 -9.40
CA SER A 339 -14.93 -10.01 -9.09
C SER A 339 -14.56 -8.54 -9.26
N ALA A 340 -13.35 -8.13 -8.86
CA ALA A 340 -12.98 -6.72 -8.76
C ALA A 340 -12.89 -6.01 -10.12
N ARG A 341 -13.57 -4.86 -10.24
CA ARG A 341 -13.51 -3.96 -11.41
C ARG A 341 -13.38 -2.50 -10.97
N PRO A 342 -12.81 -1.62 -11.82
CA PRO A 342 -12.81 -0.18 -11.55
C PRO A 342 -14.23 0.33 -11.27
N GLY A 343 -14.37 1.21 -10.29
CA GLY A 343 -15.64 1.81 -9.87
C GLY A 343 -16.46 0.97 -8.88
N MET A 344 -16.12 -0.30 -8.65
CA MET A 344 -16.73 -1.10 -7.58
C MET A 344 -16.27 -0.60 -6.20
N THR A 345 -17.07 -0.89 -5.18
CA THR A 345 -16.68 -0.65 -3.78
C THR A 345 -15.90 -1.83 -3.23
N GLY A 346 -15.03 -1.59 -2.25
CA GLY A 346 -14.28 -2.66 -1.59
C GLY A 346 -15.20 -3.68 -0.91
N THR A 347 -16.30 -3.21 -0.29
CA THR A 347 -17.34 -4.07 0.31
C THR A 347 -17.98 -5.00 -0.71
N ALA A 348 -18.31 -4.53 -1.91
CA ALA A 348 -18.93 -5.36 -2.94
C ALA A 348 -17.99 -6.49 -3.43
N VAL A 349 -16.70 -6.20 -3.55
CA VAL A 349 -15.69 -7.19 -3.92
C VAL A 349 -15.50 -8.22 -2.78
N TYR A 350 -15.45 -7.76 -1.53
CA TYR A 350 -15.34 -8.61 -0.36
C TYR A 350 -16.50 -9.61 -0.28
N GLU A 351 -17.74 -9.12 -0.39
CA GLU A 351 -18.94 -9.97 -0.33
C GLU A 351 -18.95 -11.03 -1.45
N ALA A 352 -18.55 -10.66 -2.66
CA ALA A 352 -18.45 -11.59 -3.79
C ALA A 352 -17.40 -12.69 -3.55
N ALA A 353 -16.21 -12.33 -3.06
CA ALA A 353 -15.15 -13.29 -2.77
C ALA A 353 -15.52 -14.24 -1.62
N MET A 354 -16.12 -13.71 -0.55
CA MET A 354 -16.57 -14.52 0.60
C MET A 354 -17.71 -15.48 0.23
N ALA A 355 -18.59 -15.10 -0.71
CA ALA A 355 -19.62 -16.01 -1.24
C ALA A 355 -19.01 -17.22 -1.96
N GLU A 356 -17.93 -17.02 -2.74
CA GLU A 356 -17.25 -18.13 -3.41
C GLU A 356 -16.47 -19.00 -2.42
N CYS A 357 -15.84 -18.42 -1.39
CA CYS A 357 -15.26 -19.18 -0.28
C CYS A 357 -16.29 -20.12 0.38
N LYS A 358 -17.48 -19.60 0.68
CA LYS A 358 -18.58 -20.41 1.26
C LYS A 358 -18.99 -21.54 0.34
N LYS A 359 -19.16 -21.26 -0.96
CA LYS A 359 -19.55 -22.26 -1.96
C LYS A 359 -18.53 -23.39 -2.09
N GLN A 360 -17.25 -23.06 -1.94
CA GLN A 360 -16.15 -24.03 -2.03
C GLN A 360 -15.70 -24.60 -0.69
N SER A 361 -16.39 -24.25 0.41
CA SER A 361 -16.04 -24.66 1.78
C SER A 361 -14.61 -24.32 2.18
N ILE A 362 -14.09 -23.16 1.73
CA ILE A 362 -12.79 -22.64 2.15
C ILE A 362 -13.01 -21.68 3.32
N ASN A 363 -12.30 -21.91 4.43
CA ASN A 363 -12.32 -21.02 5.58
C ASN A 363 -11.39 -19.82 5.32
N CYS A 364 -11.98 -18.67 4.97
CA CYS A 364 -11.31 -17.48 4.45
C CYS A 364 -11.40 -16.29 5.42
N SER A 365 -10.38 -15.43 5.39
CA SER A 365 -10.41 -14.07 5.93
C SER A 365 -9.75 -13.12 4.92
N ILE A 366 -10.34 -11.94 4.71
CA ILE A 366 -9.83 -10.92 3.76
C ILE A 366 -9.69 -9.60 4.50
N TYR A 367 -8.54 -8.95 4.37
CA TYR A 367 -8.18 -7.69 5.01
C TYR A 367 -7.32 -6.81 4.10
N SER A 368 -7.51 -6.97 2.79
CA SER A 368 -6.80 -6.28 1.72
C SER A 368 -7.05 -4.76 1.77
N HIS A 369 -5.99 -3.98 1.55
CA HIS A 369 -6.04 -2.53 1.68
C HIS A 369 -5.31 -1.81 0.53
N PRO A 370 -5.66 -0.55 0.25
CA PRO A 370 -4.98 0.24 -0.76
C PRO A 370 -3.49 0.39 -0.45
N LEU A 371 -2.69 0.55 -1.51
CA LEU A 371 -1.26 0.81 -1.47
C LEU A 371 -0.93 2.11 -2.20
N GLY A 372 0.25 2.65 -1.91
CA GLY A 372 0.78 3.82 -2.60
C GLY A 372 1.79 4.53 -1.72
N PRO A 373 1.61 5.83 -1.41
CA PRO A 373 2.50 6.60 -0.54
C PRO A 373 2.70 6.02 0.87
N HIS A 374 1.74 5.23 1.34
CA HIS A 374 1.76 4.56 2.63
C HIS A 374 1.34 3.10 2.42
N GLY A 375 1.91 2.15 3.18
CA GLY A 375 1.60 0.71 3.09
C GLY A 375 0.12 0.44 3.32
N HIS A 376 -0.41 0.86 4.47
CA HIS A 376 -1.84 1.04 4.63
C HIS A 376 -2.29 2.36 3.95
N GLY A 377 -2.47 2.37 2.63
CA GLY A 377 -2.88 3.54 1.84
C GLY A 377 -4.33 3.98 2.09
N LEU A 378 -4.65 5.25 1.78
CA LEU A 378 -6.04 5.71 1.71
C LEU A 378 -6.70 5.18 0.43
N GLY A 379 -8.00 4.90 0.49
CA GLY A 379 -8.75 4.33 -0.64
C GLY A 379 -9.76 3.26 -0.18
N PRO A 380 -10.17 2.35 -1.07
CA PRO A 380 -11.15 1.31 -0.79
C PRO A 380 -10.54 0.01 -0.25
N SER A 381 -10.74 -0.28 1.03
CA SER A 381 -10.36 -1.58 1.60
C SER A 381 -11.33 -2.69 1.19
N ILE A 382 -10.80 -3.87 0.86
CA ILE A 382 -11.57 -5.09 0.64
C ILE A 382 -11.38 -5.93 1.90
N ASP A 383 -12.22 -5.70 2.90
CA ASP A 383 -11.89 -6.07 4.28
C ASP A 383 -13.14 -6.43 5.10
N PHE A 384 -12.98 -7.34 6.06
CA PHE A 384 -14.06 -7.82 6.94
C PHE A 384 -14.75 -6.75 7.78
N ARG A 385 -14.11 -5.59 8.00
CA ARG A 385 -14.66 -4.40 8.67
C ARG A 385 -15.66 -3.64 7.78
N GLY A 386 -15.77 -4.00 6.50
CA GLY A 386 -16.68 -3.40 5.54
C GLY A 386 -16.49 -1.89 5.43
N ASN A 387 -17.59 -1.14 5.47
CA ASN A 387 -17.56 0.31 5.30
C ASN A 387 -16.76 1.05 6.39
N ILE A 388 -16.70 0.51 7.62
CA ILE A 388 -15.89 1.10 8.71
C ILE A 388 -14.40 1.07 8.34
N GLY A 389 -13.96 0.03 7.63
CA GLY A 389 -12.60 -0.09 7.11
C GLY A 389 -12.32 0.73 5.85
N GLY A 390 -13.27 1.53 5.35
CA GLY A 390 -13.15 2.27 4.08
C GLY A 390 -13.72 1.53 2.87
N GLY A 391 -14.41 0.39 3.07
CA GLY A 391 -14.97 -0.42 1.99
C GLY A 391 -16.05 0.26 1.13
N ALA A 392 -16.56 1.42 1.56
CA ALA A 392 -17.53 2.22 0.78
C ALA A 392 -16.88 3.03 -0.36
N ASN A 393 -15.57 3.28 -0.29
CA ASN A 393 -14.84 3.99 -1.35
C ASN A 393 -14.83 3.17 -2.65
N LYS A 394 -14.66 3.85 -3.79
CA LYS A 394 -14.60 3.20 -5.11
C LYS A 394 -13.15 2.89 -5.49
N ILE A 395 -12.94 1.72 -6.08
CA ILE A 395 -11.66 1.32 -6.66
C ILE A 395 -11.38 2.16 -7.90
N LEU A 396 -10.28 2.91 -7.88
CA LEU A 396 -9.86 3.73 -9.01
C LEU A 396 -9.12 2.89 -10.05
N LEU A 397 -9.24 3.25 -11.32
CA LEU A 397 -8.40 2.68 -12.36
C LEU A 397 -6.94 3.07 -12.09
N GLY A 398 -6.04 2.09 -12.14
CA GLY A 398 -4.62 2.29 -11.89
C GLY A 398 -4.21 2.34 -10.42
N SER A 399 -5.14 2.29 -9.46
CA SER A 399 -4.79 2.23 -8.03
C SER A 399 -4.09 0.92 -7.68
N TYR A 400 -3.29 0.94 -6.62
CA TYR A 400 -2.59 -0.22 -6.10
C TYR A 400 -3.34 -0.79 -4.89
N MET A 401 -3.32 -2.11 -4.77
CA MET A 401 -4.00 -2.84 -3.72
C MET A 401 -3.06 -3.91 -3.19
N SER A 402 -2.92 -3.97 -1.87
CA SER A 402 -2.35 -5.12 -1.21
C SER A 402 -3.41 -6.21 -1.16
N ILE A 403 -3.17 -7.35 -1.82
CA ILE A 403 -4.10 -8.50 -1.81
C ILE A 403 -3.82 -9.35 -0.58
N GLU A 404 -4.11 -8.77 0.58
CA GLU A 404 -3.85 -9.34 1.90
C GLU A 404 -5.04 -10.18 2.42
N LEU A 405 -4.79 -11.46 2.71
CA LEU A 405 -5.81 -12.43 3.08
C LEU A 405 -5.20 -13.70 3.69
N ASN A 406 -6.05 -14.54 4.29
CA ASN A 406 -5.62 -15.86 4.72
C ASN A 406 -6.71 -16.92 4.58
N THR A 407 -6.27 -18.18 4.56
CA THR A 407 -7.16 -19.32 4.74
C THR A 407 -6.65 -20.26 5.82
N THR A 408 -7.56 -21.03 6.43
CA THR A 408 -7.21 -22.07 7.40
C THR A 408 -7.64 -23.45 6.89
N THR A 409 -6.69 -24.39 6.81
CA THR A 409 -6.89 -25.74 6.26
C THR A 409 -6.37 -26.79 7.24
N GLU A 410 -7.10 -27.90 7.42
CA GLU A 410 -6.61 -29.05 8.21
C GLU A 410 -5.55 -29.83 7.43
N VAL A 411 -4.42 -30.14 8.07
CA VAL A 411 -3.27 -30.80 7.44
C VAL A 411 -3.14 -32.24 7.97
N PRO A 412 -3.46 -33.27 7.17
CA PRO A 412 -3.45 -34.67 7.62
C PRO A 412 -2.08 -35.13 8.15
N GLU A 413 -0.99 -34.73 7.49
CA GLU A 413 0.38 -35.09 7.90
C GLU A 413 0.78 -34.48 9.25
N TRP A 414 0.04 -33.46 9.71
CA TRP A 414 0.16 -32.82 11.02
C TRP A 414 -0.94 -33.27 11.99
N GLY A 415 -1.57 -34.43 11.74
CA GLY A 415 -2.60 -35.01 12.62
C GLY A 415 -3.93 -34.26 12.59
N GLY A 416 -4.24 -33.59 11.47
CA GLY A 416 -5.44 -32.75 11.34
C GLY A 416 -5.28 -31.37 11.99
N GLN A 417 -4.06 -30.97 12.36
CA GLN A 417 -3.79 -29.60 12.81
C GLN A 417 -4.27 -28.60 11.76
N LYS A 418 -4.99 -27.58 12.21
CA LYS A 418 -5.38 -26.44 11.37
C LYS A 418 -4.18 -25.54 11.16
N VAL A 419 -3.81 -25.34 9.89
CA VAL A 419 -2.72 -24.47 9.46
C VAL A 419 -3.31 -23.27 8.73
N THR A 420 -2.85 -22.07 9.11
CA THR A 420 -3.24 -20.81 8.48
C THR A 420 -2.18 -20.38 7.47
N ILE A 421 -2.56 -20.19 6.21
CA ILE A 421 -1.68 -19.61 5.19
C ILE A 421 -2.14 -18.19 4.94
N MET A 422 -1.29 -17.24 5.28
CA MET A 422 -1.47 -15.81 5.01
C MET A 422 -0.72 -15.47 3.72
N ALA A 423 -1.35 -14.72 2.84
CA ALA A 423 -0.76 -14.32 1.57
C ALA A 423 -1.07 -12.85 1.30
N GLU A 424 -0.08 -12.19 0.73
CA GLU A 424 -0.15 -10.79 0.38
C GLU A 424 0.75 -10.54 -0.82
N ASP A 425 0.15 -9.98 -1.86
CA ASP A 425 0.81 -9.66 -3.13
C ASP A 425 0.23 -8.36 -3.69
N ASP A 426 1.11 -7.45 -4.10
CA ASP A 426 0.70 -6.18 -4.68
C ASP A 426 0.05 -6.36 -6.05
N ALA A 427 -1.07 -5.68 -6.25
CA ALA A 427 -1.82 -5.66 -7.51
C ALA A 427 -2.14 -4.24 -7.97
N VAL A 428 -2.24 -4.06 -9.29
CA VAL A 428 -2.70 -2.83 -9.94
C VAL A 428 -4.07 -3.05 -10.55
N MET A 429 -4.99 -2.12 -10.35
CA MET A 429 -6.30 -2.15 -10.99
C MET A 429 -6.17 -1.74 -12.48
N THR A 430 -6.53 -2.65 -13.39
CA THR A 430 -6.58 -2.38 -14.84
C THR A 430 -8.03 -2.33 -15.32
N GLU A 431 -8.27 -1.99 -16.58
CA GLU A 431 -9.63 -2.02 -17.15
C GLU A 431 -10.28 -3.42 -17.07
N ALA A 432 -9.47 -4.48 -17.13
CA ALA A 432 -9.93 -5.86 -17.04
C ALA A 432 -10.12 -6.37 -15.60
N GLY A 433 -9.72 -5.59 -14.58
CA GLY A 433 -9.63 -6.01 -13.18
C GLY A 433 -8.20 -5.95 -12.63
N TYR A 434 -7.99 -6.48 -11.43
CA TYR A 434 -6.67 -6.52 -10.83
C TYR A 434 -5.68 -7.38 -11.62
N LYS A 435 -4.42 -6.95 -11.65
CA LYS A 435 -3.29 -7.72 -12.13
C LYS A 435 -2.18 -7.63 -11.09
N PHE A 436 -1.58 -8.76 -10.73
CA PHE A 436 -0.41 -8.73 -9.84
C PHE A 436 0.73 -7.93 -10.48
N ILE A 437 1.41 -7.14 -9.66
CA ILE A 437 2.55 -6.32 -10.05
C ILE A 437 3.81 -7.20 -10.14
N GLY A 438 3.97 -8.12 -9.19
CA GLY A 438 4.96 -9.20 -9.18
C GLY A 438 4.31 -10.58 -9.36
N ALA A 439 5.12 -11.63 -9.37
CA ALA A 439 4.60 -13.00 -9.33
C ALA A 439 4.11 -13.34 -7.91
N ARG A 440 2.88 -13.84 -7.79
CA ARG A 440 2.39 -14.39 -6.52
C ARG A 440 3.08 -15.71 -6.15
N GLN A 441 2.99 -16.10 -4.89
CA GLN A 441 3.47 -17.41 -4.44
C GLN A 441 2.49 -18.52 -4.79
N THR A 442 2.97 -19.53 -5.51
CA THR A 442 2.20 -20.76 -5.79
C THR A 442 2.86 -22.01 -5.23
N GLU A 443 4.09 -21.90 -4.73
CA GLU A 443 4.85 -22.96 -4.08
C GLU A 443 5.60 -22.39 -2.86
N PHE A 444 5.79 -23.19 -1.81
CA PHE A 444 6.61 -22.78 -0.68
C PHE A 444 8.07 -22.63 -1.10
N TYR A 445 8.76 -21.62 -0.57
CA TYR A 445 10.22 -21.66 -0.60
C TYR A 445 10.69 -22.81 0.31
N LEU A 446 11.67 -23.58 -0.14
CA LEU A 446 12.14 -24.76 0.59
C LEU A 446 13.54 -24.51 1.15
N VAL A 447 13.69 -24.69 2.47
CA VAL A 447 14.98 -24.59 3.16
C VAL A 447 15.44 -25.99 3.58
N LYS A 448 16.68 -26.34 3.24
CA LYS A 448 17.23 -27.69 3.46
C LYS A 448 17.99 -27.85 4.76
#